data_AF-A0A265NCR3-F1
#
_entry.id   AF-A0A265NCR3-F1
#
_cell.length_a   1.000
_cell.length_b   1.000
_cell.length_c   1.000
_cell.angle_alpha   90.00
_cell.angle_beta   90.00
_cell.angle_gamma   90.00
#
_symmetry.space_group_name_H-M   'P 1'
#
loop_
_entity.id
_entity.type
_entity.pdbx_description
1 polymer ?
#
loop_
_entity_poly.entity_id
_entity_poly.type
_entity_poly.pdbx_seq_one_letter_code
_entity_poly.pdbx_strand_id
1 'polypeptide(L)' 'MNGKISCGLCLSSIDCDDALFDEQAEVYFCDLGCFEDWADDHFEDILTQYKELHLYPVG' A
#
# COMPACT_ATOMS: atom_id res chain seq x y z
N MET A 1 0.54 -1.78 -20.89
CA MET A 1 0.60 -3.27 -20.87
C MET A 1 -0.70 -3.71 -20.23
N ASN A 2 -1.60 -4.43 -20.91
CA ASN A 2 -2.90 -4.77 -20.32
C ASN A 2 -2.76 -5.97 -19.36
N GLY A 3 -2.25 -5.71 -18.15
CA GLY A 3 -2.16 -6.67 -17.06
C GLY A 3 -3.32 -6.53 -16.09
N LYS A 4 -3.86 -7.64 -15.59
CA LYS A 4 -4.77 -7.65 -14.46
C LYS A 4 -3.98 -7.95 -13.18
N ILE A 5 -4.31 -7.25 -12.11
CA ILE A 5 -3.71 -7.40 -10.78
C ILE A 5 -4.80 -7.58 -9.72
N SER A 6 -4.43 -8.02 -8.51
CA SER A 6 -5.37 -8.21 -7.41
C SER A 6 -5.24 -7.09 -6.38
N CYS A 7 -6.37 -6.56 -5.91
CA CYS A 7 -6.42 -5.65 -4.76
C CYS A 7 -5.91 -6.35 -3.50
N GLY A 8 -5.02 -5.71 -2.74
CA GLY A 8 -4.45 -6.23 -1.49
C GLY A 8 -5.47 -6.39 -0.36
N LEU A 9 -6.55 -5.61 -0.38
CA LEU A 9 -7.63 -5.72 0.61
C LEU A 9 -8.74 -6.66 0.15
N CYS A 10 -9.45 -6.29 -0.92
CA CYS A 10 -10.71 -6.95 -1.31
C CYS A 10 -10.53 -8.09 -2.34
N LEU A 11 -9.30 -8.33 -2.81
CA LEU A 11 -8.93 -9.35 -3.80
C LEU A 11 -9.61 -9.21 -5.18
N SER A 12 -10.27 -8.08 -5.44
CA SER A 12 -10.86 -7.80 -6.75
C SER A 12 -9.79 -7.72 -7.84
N SER A 13 -10.13 -8.16 -9.05
CA SER A 13 -9.24 -8.05 -10.22
C SER A 13 -9.39 -6.68 -10.87
N ILE A 14 -8.29 -5.94 -10.93
CA ILE A 14 -8.22 -4.54 -11.40
C ILE A 14 -7.35 -4.49 -12.64
N ASP A 15 -7.64 -3.59 -13.57
CA ASP A 15 -6.69 -3.23 -14.63
C ASP A 15 -5.48 -2.52 -14.02
N CYS A 16 -4.27 -2.93 -14.40
CA CYS A 16 -3.03 -2.38 -13.84
C CYS A 16 -2.93 -0.86 -14.02
N ASP A 17 -3.46 -0.32 -15.11
CA ASP A 17 -3.41 1.12 -15.40
C ASP A 17 -4.37 1.94 -14.50
N ASP A 18 -5.35 1.28 -13.85
CA ASP A 18 -6.34 1.90 -12.96
C ASP A 18 -6.04 1.66 -11.46
N ALA A 19 -4.98 0.89 -11.15
CA ALA A 19 -4.65 0.52 -9.78
C ALA A 19 -3.84 1.60 -9.06
N LEU A 20 -4.10 1.79 -7.77
CA LEU A 20 -3.18 2.48 -6.87
C LEU A 20 -2.08 1.49 -6.46
N PHE A 21 -0.83 1.93 -6.43
CA PHE A 21 0.30 1.11 -6.02
C PHE A 21 1.03 1.77 -4.84
N ASP A 22 1.16 1.04 -3.74
CA ASP A 22 2.05 1.38 -2.64
C ASP A 22 3.40 0.71 -2.89
N GLU A 23 4.41 1.53 -3.21
CA GLU A 23 5.76 1.08 -3.50
C GLU A 23 6.49 0.53 -2.25
N GLN A 24 6.14 1.03 -1.06
CA GLN A 24 6.80 0.59 0.18
C GLN A 24 6.32 -0.80 0.59
N ALA A 25 5.03 -1.04 0.48
CA ALA A 25 4.43 -2.35 0.80
C ALA A 25 4.49 -3.34 -0.37
N GLU A 26 4.80 -2.87 -1.58
CA GLU A 26 4.66 -3.62 -2.85
C GLU A 26 3.25 -4.19 -3.07
N VAL A 27 2.22 -3.43 -2.68
CA VAL A 27 0.79 -3.83 -2.75
C VAL A 27 -0.01 -2.89 -3.65
N TYR A 28 -1.02 -3.43 -4.32
CA TYR A 28 -1.94 -2.69 -5.19
C TYR A 28 -3.35 -2.59 -4.62
N PHE A 29 -4.07 -1.50 -4.93
CA PHE A 29 -5.43 -1.24 -4.46
C PHE A 29 -6.34 -0.75 -5.59
N CYS A 30 -7.64 -1.07 -5.50
CA CYS A 30 -8.62 -0.63 -6.49
C CYS A 30 -9.02 0.84 -6.32
N ASP A 31 -8.97 1.33 -5.09
CA ASP A 31 -9.32 2.70 -4.73
C ASP A 31 -8.69 3.07 -3.39
N LEU A 32 -8.89 4.34 -3.03
CA LEU A 32 -8.37 4.90 -1.78
C LEU A 32 -9.00 4.24 -0.55
N GLY A 33 -10.28 3.85 -0.59
CA GLY A 33 -10.94 3.22 0.55
C GLY A 33 -10.32 1.86 0.89
N CYS A 34 -10.00 1.06 -0.13
CA CYS A 34 -9.30 -0.19 0.07
C CYS A 34 -7.86 0.00 0.58
N PHE A 35 -7.20 1.08 0.19
CA PHE A 35 -5.90 1.44 0.75
C PHE A 35 -6.01 1.85 2.22
N GLU A 36 -6.96 2.73 2.56
CA GLU A 36 -7.17 3.24 3.93
C GLU A 36 -7.51 2.11 4.90
N ASP A 37 -8.48 1.26 4.55
CA ASP A 37 -8.88 0.11 5.37
C ASP A 37 -7.71 -0.89 5.56
N TRP A 38 -6.91 -1.13 4.51
CA TRP A 38 -5.72 -1.97 4.61
C TRP A 38 -4.63 -1.33 5.48
N ALA A 39 -4.41 -0.02 5.34
CA ALA A 39 -3.41 0.71 6.10
C ALA A 39 -3.73 0.75 7.60
N ASP A 40 -5.01 0.80 7.96
CA ASP A 40 -5.46 0.72 9.36
C ASP A 40 -5.05 -0.62 10.00
N ASP A 41 -5.21 -1.74 9.28
CA ASP A 41 -4.80 -3.07 9.74
C ASP A 41 -3.26 -3.25 9.76
N HIS A 42 -2.52 -2.45 8.99
CA HIS A 42 -1.06 -2.50 8.84
C HIS A 42 -0.32 -1.30 9.44
N PHE A 43 -0.99 -0.53 10.29
CA PHE A 43 -0.49 0.76 10.77
C PHE A 43 0.87 0.68 11.48
N GLU A 44 1.12 -0.37 12.27
CA GLU A 44 2.38 -0.56 13.00
C GLU A 44 3.58 -0.80 12.06
N ASP A 45 3.37 -1.55 10.97
CA ASP A 45 4.38 -1.83 9.96
C ASP A 45 4.75 -0.55 9.20
N ILE A 46 3.73 0.21 8.79
CA ILE A 46 3.88 1.50 8.11
C ILE A 46 4.64 2.49 9.01
N LEU A 47 4.28 2.57 10.29
CA LEU A 47 4.99 3.42 11.25
C LEU A 47 6.46 3.00 11.41
N THR A 48 6.76 1.71 11.38
CA THR A 48 8.12 1.20 11.48
C THR A 48 8.94 1.60 10.25
N GLN A 49 8.41 1.40 9.05
CA GLN A 49 9.05 1.84 7.81
C GLN A 49 9.29 3.35 7.78
N TYR A 50 8.29 4.14 8.19
CA TYR A 50 8.42 5.61 8.25
C TYR A 50 9.53 6.05 9.21
N LYS A 51 9.67 5.38 10.37
CA LYS A 51 10.75 5.66 11.33
C LYS A 51 12.13 5.42 10.71
N GLU A 52 12.31 4.30 10.01
CA GLU A 52 13.59 3.93 9.39
C GLU A 52 14.01 4.91 8.28
N LEU A 53 13.05 5.45 7.54
CA LEU A 53 13.30 6.37 6.43
C LEU A 53 13.52 7.82 6.87
N HIS A 54 12.86 8.26 7.94
CA HIS A 54 12.73 9.70 8.21
C HIS A 54 13.07 10.13 9.64
N LEU A 55 13.23 9.20 10.59
CA LEU A 55 13.61 9.54 11.95
C LEU A 55 15.06 9.12 12.21
N TYR A 56 15.90 10.11 12.50
CA TYR A 56 17.29 9.88 12.87
C TYR A 56 17.51 10.24 14.35
N PRO A 57 18.36 9.49 15.07
CA PRO A 57 18.76 9.89 16.42
C PRO A 57 19.43 11.27 16.36
N VAL A 58 18.97 12.19 17.20
CA VAL A 58 19.71 13.44 17.44
C VAL A 58 20.76 13.10 18.50
N GLY A 59 21.99 12.80 18.06
CA GLY A 59 23.11 12.43 18.92
C GLY A 59 24.46 12.61 18.21
#